data_AF-J9AFU8-F1
#
_entry.id   AF-J9AFU8-F1
#
_cell.length_a   1.000
_cell.length_b   1.000
_cell.length_c   1.000
_cell.angle_alpha   90.00
_cell.angle_beta   90.00
_cell.angle_gamma   90.00
#
_symmetry.space_group_name_H-M   'P 1'
#
loop_
_entity.id
_entity.type
_entity.pdbx_description
1 polymer ?
#
loop_
_entity_poly.entity_id
_entity_poly.type
_entity_poly.pdbx_seq_one_letter_code
_entity_poly.pdbx_strand_id
1 'polypeptide(L)' 'MKQEPVRPEQGRAIAEQIGAFAYLECSAKAKDGIREVFEKATQAALQQKKKKKSKCDIL' A
#
# COMPACT_ATOMS: atom_id res chain seq x y z
N MET A 1 15.06 19.72 -14.83
CA MET A 1 13.62 19.62 -14.48
C MET A 1 13.52 19.75 -12.97
N LYS A 2 12.85 20.78 -12.44
CA LYS A 2 12.57 20.89 -11.00
C LYS A 2 11.24 20.18 -10.75
N GLN A 3 11.28 19.04 -10.10
CA GLN A 3 10.07 18.39 -9.59
C GLN A 3 9.76 19.01 -8.23
N GLU A 4 8.50 19.40 -8.04
CA GLU A 4 8.01 19.85 -6.74
C GLU A 4 7.65 18.62 -5.88
N PRO A 5 7.84 18.69 -4.55
CA PRO A 5 7.42 17.62 -3.66
C PRO A 5 5.91 17.37 -3.79
N VAL A 6 5.53 16.11 -3.77
CA VAL A 6 4.12 15.70 -3.74
C VAL A 6 3.53 16.15 -2.41
N ARG A 7 2.35 16.78 -2.45
CA ARG A 7 1.61 17.14 -1.24
C ARG A 7 0.91 15.90 -0.67
N PRO A 8 0.77 15.78 0.66
CA PRO A 8 0.07 14.67 1.27
C PRO A 8 -1.37 14.50 0.75
N GLU A 9 -2.08 15.60 0.47
CA GLU A 9 -3.44 15.52 -0.08
C GLU A 9 -3.47 14.88 -1.47
N GLN A 10 -2.47 15.15 -2.31
CA GLN A 10 -2.36 14.55 -3.65
C GLN A 10 -2.15 13.05 -3.55
N GLY A 11 -1.29 12.60 -2.64
CA GLY A 11 -1.06 11.18 -2.40
C GLY A 11 -2.30 10.46 -1.88
N ARG A 12 -3.05 11.08 -0.96
CA ARG A 12 -4.32 10.55 -0.45
C ARG A 12 -5.38 10.46 -1.54
N ALA A 13 -5.52 11.50 -2.36
CA ALA A 13 -6.49 11.51 -3.46
C ALA A 13 -6.25 10.36 -4.46
N ILE A 14 -4.98 10.10 -4.80
CA ILE A 14 -4.64 8.98 -5.68
C ILE A 14 -4.91 7.63 -5.02
N ALA A 15 -4.59 7.48 -3.73
CA ALA A 15 -4.86 6.25 -3.00
C ALA A 15 -6.35 5.92 -2.96
N GLU A 16 -7.21 6.92 -2.77
CA GLU A 16 -8.66 6.78 -2.86
C GLU A 16 -9.10 6.41 -4.29
N GLN A 17 -8.58 7.11 -5.30
CA GLN A 17 -8.90 6.88 -6.71
C GLN A 17 -8.61 5.43 -7.16
N ILE A 18 -7.51 4.83 -6.68
CA ILE A 18 -7.13 3.45 -7.06
C ILE A 18 -7.70 2.38 -6.12
N GLY A 19 -8.46 2.77 -5.09
CA GLY A 19 -8.97 1.84 -4.08
C GLY A 19 -7.85 1.17 -3.25
N ALA A 20 -6.77 1.89 -2.98
CA ALA A 20 -5.68 1.38 -2.17
C ALA A 20 -6.13 1.16 -0.72
N PHE A 21 -5.47 0.22 -0.03
CA PHE A 21 -5.77 -0.08 1.36
C PHE A 21 -5.52 1.10 2.30
N ALA A 22 -4.43 1.83 2.08
CA ALA A 22 -4.07 3.02 2.85
C ALA A 22 -3.02 3.84 2.09
N TYR A 23 -2.96 5.14 2.38
CA TYR A 23 -1.85 6.02 2.03
C TYR A 23 -0.98 6.28 3.26
N LEU A 24 0.34 6.15 3.10
CA LEU A 24 1.33 6.33 4.16
C LEU A 24 2.58 6.99 3.56
N GLU A 25 3.16 7.96 4.27
CA GLU A 25 4.46 8.54 3.95
C GLU A 25 5.51 8.00 4.91
N CYS A 26 6.75 7.81 4.44
CA CYS A 26 7.86 7.38 5.28
C CYS A 26 9.18 7.96 4.76
N SER A 27 10.19 7.98 5.63
CA SER A 27 11.55 8.36 5.27
C SER A 27 12.53 7.29 5.74
N ALA A 28 12.99 6.45 4.82
CA ALA A 28 13.99 5.42 5.11
C ALA A 28 15.29 6.02 5.68
N LYS A 29 15.66 7.22 5.22
CA LYS A 29 16.86 7.93 5.69
C LYS A 29 16.73 8.37 7.15
N ALA A 30 15.57 8.90 7.53
CA ALA A 30 15.30 9.35 8.90
C ALA A 30 14.76 8.23 9.80
N LYS A 31 14.50 7.04 9.24
CA LYS A 31 13.79 5.92 9.88
C LYS A 31 12.38 6.29 10.36
N ASP A 32 11.75 7.25 9.69
CA ASP A 32 10.42 7.76 10.01
C ASP A 32 9.34 6.98 9.27
N GLY A 33 8.25 6.60 9.95
CA GLY A 33 7.09 5.89 9.38
C GLY A 33 7.33 4.46 8.89
N ILE A 34 8.56 3.93 8.98
CA ILE A 34 8.90 2.60 8.41
C ILE A 34 8.10 1.49 9.07
N ARG A 35 7.98 1.49 10.40
CA ARG A 35 7.25 0.44 11.13
C ARG A 35 5.78 0.40 10.72
N GLU A 36 5.16 1.57 10.64
CA GLU A 36 3.74 1.73 10.31
C GLU A 36 3.42 1.23 8.88
N VAL A 37 4.32 1.49 7.92
CA VAL A 37 4.20 0.97 6.55
C VAL A 37 4.15 -0.56 6.55
N PHE A 38 5.05 -1.23 7.28
CA PHE A 38 5.08 -2.70 7.34
C PHE A 38 3.92 -3.30 8.14
N GLU A 39 3.51 -2.66 9.24
CA GLU A 39 2.35 -3.09 10.02
C GLU A 39 1.07 -3.02 9.17
N LYS A 40 0.86 -1.91 8.44
CA LYS A 40 -0.29 -1.75 7.55
C LYS A 40 -0.27 -2.69 6.35
N ALA A 41 0.90 -2.92 5.76
CA ALA A 41 1.06 -3.90 4.68
C ALA A 41 0.70 -5.32 5.16
N THR A 42 1.15 -5.69 6.37
CA THR A 42 0.83 -6.98 6.99
C THR A 42 -0.66 -7.11 7.25
N GLN A 43 -1.29 -6.06 7.80
CA GLN A 43 -2.72 -6.01 8.03
C GLN A 43 -3.50 -6.18 6.71
N ALA A 44 -3.10 -5.48 5.65
CA ALA A 44 -3.74 -5.59 4.33
C ALA A 44 -3.64 -7.01 3.77
N ALA A 45 -2.47 -7.65 3.90
CA ALA A 45 -2.24 -9.01 3.42
C ALA A 45 -3.10 -10.05 4.18
N LEU A 46 -3.25 -9.89 5.50
CA LEU A 46 -4.06 -10.78 6.32
C LEU A 46 -5.57 -10.59 6.11
N GLN A 47 -6.00 -9.36 5.80
CA GLN A 47 -7.42 -9.06 5.52
C GLN A 47 -7.87 -9.56 4.13
N GLN A 48 -6.95 -9.80 3.20
CA GLN A 48 -7.32 -10.41 1.92
C GLN A 48 -7.79 -11.85 2.14
N LYS A 49 -9.09 -12.07 1.89
CA LYS A 49 -9.66 -13.42 1.80
C LYS A 49 -8.89 -14.18 0.72
N LYS A 50 -8.26 -15.31 1.09
CA LYS A 50 -7.63 -16.22 0.12
C LYS A 50 -8.64 -16.53 -0.98
N LYS A 51 -8.40 -16.03 -2.19
CA LYS A 51 -9.19 -16.43 -3.37
C LYS A 51 -9.07 -17.95 -3.45
N LYS A 52 -10.19 -18.66 -3.42
CA LYS A 52 -10.20 -20.10 -3.69
C LYS A 52 -9.57 -20.28 -5.07
N LYS A 53 -8.39 -20.88 -5.12
CA LYS A 53 -7.81 -21.29 -6.40
C LYS A 53 -8.82 -22.25 -7.02
N SER A 54 -9.27 -21.98 -8.24
CA SER A 54 -9.94 -23.02 -9.03
C SER A 54 -8.97 -24.19 -9.08
N LYS A 55 -9.44 -25.39 -8.69
CA LYS A 55 -8.63 -26.60 -8.86
C LYS A 55 -8.28 -26.68 -10.34
N CYS A 56 -7.00 -26.64 -10.65
CA CYS A 56 -6.51 -26.97 -11.98
C CYS A 56 -6.21 -28.47 -11.88
N ASP A 57 -7.21 -29.29 -12.20
CA ASP A 57 -7.01 -30.72 -12.33
C ASP A 57 -6.34 -30.92 -13.69
N ILE A 58 -5.11 -31.43 -13.70
CA ILE A 58 -4.46 -31.90 -14.93
C ILE A 58 -5.18 -33.20 -15.28
N LEU A 59 -5.93 -33.19 -16.39
CA LEU A 59 -6.56 -34.37 -16.98
C LEU A 59 -5.52 -35.29 -17.61
#